data_AF-A0A1W9ML99-F1
#
_entry.id   AF-A0A1W9ML99-F1
#
_cell.length_a   1.000
_cell.length_b   1.000
_cell.length_c   1.000
_cell.angle_alpha   90.00
_cell.angle_beta   90.00
_cell.angle_gamma   90.00
#
_symmetry.space_group_name_H-M   'P 1'
#
loop_
_entity.id
_entity.type
_entity.pdbx_description
1 polymer ?
#
loop_
_entity_poly.entity_id
_entity_poly.type
_entity_poly.pdbx_seq_one_letter_code
_entity_poly.pdbx_strand_id
1 'polypeptide(L)'
;MISEKLPIGIQAFETIREQGYLYVDKTRHIYRMVSEGMFYFLARPRRFGKSLLVSILKCLFQGRKELFQGLWIADHGAWDWKEHPVIVLDFNGIPGSTPEELRQSIIFTLVQIAEDEGIVLKTNIPEIQFKELIVGLYKKTGASVAVLIDEYDKRLIDHIGKGEKGIETAKANRDILKSFFGVLKDAKVSPMLCFVFLTGVSKFSKVSIFSELNNLDDISMNEYYADVLGYTQQEIEGCFNQHIEQFSEKIGCSRDKIITESARYYNGYRFSKKDIRVYNPFSVLKAFHDYDFQDYWFETGTPVFLINLLKESRYDFPKIEGLEVSQSVFSTFDIERLRPEALLFQTGYITIRDVQDDIYILDYPNQEVKTSFLELLLYSMTEGGDAEENSKFLRLAGYLKREDFEAFFETVSAIFASVPYDIQSKRDEAYFHTLFYLMISASGADALSSVLTNRGRIDLEVIFSDKVYIIEFKCNQSADAAIAQIVGKGYAEKYEQSGKKVFLMGINFSTEKRNLSEWKVIP
;
A
#
# COMPACT_ATOMS: atom_id res chain seq x y z
N MET A 1 -12.36 28.22 17.29
CA MET A 1 -10.96 27.88 17.60
C MET A 1 -10.25 27.64 16.27
N ILE A 2 -9.01 28.09 16.13
CA ILE A 2 -8.21 27.77 14.93
C ILE A 2 -7.79 26.31 15.10
N SER A 3 -8.20 25.44 14.17
CA SER A 3 -7.77 24.04 14.17
C SER A 3 -6.25 23.95 13.97
N GLU A 4 -5.63 22.95 14.59
CA GLU A 4 -4.24 22.61 14.31
C GLU A 4 -4.02 22.38 12.82
N LYS A 5 -2.82 22.68 12.32
CA LYS A 5 -2.51 22.48 10.90
C LYS A 5 -2.22 21.00 10.64
N LEU A 6 -2.73 20.47 9.53
CA LEU A 6 -2.44 19.10 9.09
C LEU A 6 -1.10 19.04 8.34
N PRO A 7 -0.17 18.12 8.68
CA PRO A 7 1.16 18.03 8.06
C PRO A 7 1.15 17.34 6.68
N ILE A 8 0.34 17.83 5.74
CA ILE A 8 0.19 17.21 4.42
C ILE A 8 1.47 17.38 3.61
N GLY A 9 2.12 16.27 3.27
CA GLY A 9 3.36 16.27 2.49
C GLY A 9 4.59 16.75 3.26
N ILE A 10 4.47 17.04 4.55
CA ILE A 10 5.60 17.44 5.40
C ILE A 10 6.24 16.20 5.98
N GLN A 11 7.53 16.00 5.69
CA GLN A 11 8.31 14.85 6.16
C GLN A 11 9.33 15.22 7.25
N ALA A 12 9.64 16.51 7.39
CA ALA A 12 10.55 17.01 8.41
C ALA A 12 9.82 17.12 9.76
N PHE A 13 10.27 16.33 10.73
CA PHE A 13 9.74 16.32 12.09
C PHE A 13 9.93 17.69 12.77
N GLU A 14 11.07 18.34 12.52
CA GLU A 14 11.37 19.70 12.96
C GLU A 14 10.24 20.67 12.58
N THR A 15 9.91 20.71 11.29
CA THR A 15 8.87 21.57 10.74
C THR A 15 7.52 21.30 11.39
N ILE A 16 7.18 20.03 11.60
CA ILE A 16 5.92 19.63 12.24
C ILE A 16 5.85 20.20 13.66
N ARG A 17 6.92 20.05 14.45
CA ARG A 17 6.96 20.45 15.85
C ARG A 17 7.07 21.97 16.02
N GLU A 18 7.96 22.63 15.28
CA GLU A 18 8.22 24.07 15.39
C GLU A 18 7.06 24.93 14.86
N GLN A 19 6.35 24.47 13.83
CA GLN A 19 5.25 25.22 13.23
C GLN A 19 3.86 24.82 13.77
N GLY A 20 3.81 23.97 14.81
CA GLY A 20 2.58 23.57 15.48
C GLY A 20 1.61 22.79 14.58
N TYR A 21 2.12 21.88 13.75
CA TYR A 21 1.29 20.92 13.04
C TYR A 21 0.85 19.80 13.99
N LEU A 22 -0.33 19.24 13.71
CA LEU A 22 -0.83 18.06 14.40
C LEU A 22 0.18 16.91 14.22
N TYR A 23 0.57 16.29 15.34
CA TYR A 23 1.47 15.15 15.37
C TYR A 23 0.88 14.06 16.25
N VAL A 24 0.66 12.88 15.68
CA VAL A 24 0.25 11.69 16.42
C VAL A 24 1.50 11.00 16.97
N ASP A 25 1.60 10.92 18.29
CA ASP A 25 2.80 10.45 18.96
C ASP A 25 3.01 8.93 18.86
N LYS A 26 4.06 8.54 18.14
CA LYS A 26 4.51 7.15 17.98
C LYS A 26 5.83 6.86 18.71
N THR A 27 6.32 7.80 19.51
CA THR A 27 7.69 7.77 20.06
C THR A 27 7.93 6.62 21.03
N ARG A 28 6.88 6.01 21.58
CA ARG A 28 6.98 4.74 22.34
C ARG A 28 7.59 3.60 21.53
N HIS A 29 7.17 3.45 20.27
CA HIS A 29 7.73 2.41 19.39
C HIS A 29 9.18 2.73 19.04
N ILE A 30 9.51 4.02 18.87
CA ILE A 30 10.87 4.47 18.58
C ILE A 30 11.79 4.19 19.76
N TYR A 31 11.38 4.52 20.98
CA TYR A 31 12.13 4.24 22.20
C TYR A 31 12.47 2.75 22.33
N ARG A 32 11.48 1.89 22.08
CA ARG A 32 11.69 0.44 22.05
C ARG A 32 12.73 0.04 21.02
N MET A 33 12.59 0.53 19.80
CA MET A 33 13.50 0.22 18.69
C MET A 33 14.94 0.55 19.04
N VAL A 34 15.20 1.78 19.49
CA VAL A 34 16.56 2.25 19.82
C VAL A 34 17.13 1.64 21.10
N SER A 35 16.28 1.04 21.96
CA SER A 35 16.72 0.40 23.22
C SER A 35 16.99 -1.10 23.08
N GLU A 36 16.33 -1.79 22.14
CA GLU A 36 16.40 -3.26 22.02
C GLU A 36 17.45 -3.76 21.03
N GLY A 37 17.89 -2.92 20.09
CA GLY A 37 18.74 -3.37 18.98
C GLY A 37 19.37 -2.23 18.19
N MET A 38 20.19 -2.61 17.20
CA MET A 38 21.02 -1.66 16.44
C MET A 38 20.71 -1.64 14.95
N PHE A 39 20.31 -2.75 14.34
CA PHE A 39 20.09 -2.84 12.89
C PHE A 39 18.63 -3.19 12.61
N TYR A 40 17.89 -2.26 12.02
CA TYR A 40 16.47 -2.42 11.75
C TYR A 40 16.11 -2.15 10.29
N PHE A 41 15.10 -2.89 9.84
CA PHE A 41 14.49 -2.73 8.54
C PHE A 41 12.97 -2.65 8.65
N LEU A 42 12.38 -1.65 8.00
CA LEU A 42 10.93 -1.46 7.93
C LEU A 42 10.49 -1.22 6.49
N ALA A 43 9.74 -2.16 5.92
CA ALA A 43 9.00 -1.96 4.68
C ALA A 43 7.56 -1.55 4.98
N ARG A 44 7.10 -0.48 4.32
CA ARG A 44 5.68 -0.06 4.31
C ARG A 44 5.32 0.51 2.94
N PRO A 45 4.03 0.48 2.55
CA PRO A 45 3.58 1.14 1.34
C PRO A 45 3.99 2.61 1.25
N ARG A 46 3.89 3.19 0.06
CA ARG A 46 4.14 4.62 -0.15
C ARG A 46 3.22 5.46 0.74
N ARG A 47 3.66 6.67 1.11
CA ARG A 47 2.87 7.64 1.90
C ARG A 47 2.44 7.18 3.30
N PHE A 48 3.05 6.13 3.86
CA PHE A 48 2.78 5.66 5.23
C PHE A 48 3.57 6.39 6.34
N GLY A 49 4.41 7.37 6.01
CA GLY A 49 5.20 8.11 7.00
C GLY A 49 6.61 7.56 7.28
N LYS A 50 7.16 6.72 6.38
CA LYS A 50 8.53 6.19 6.49
C LYS A 50 9.60 7.29 6.60
N SER A 51 9.56 8.27 5.69
CA SER A 51 10.48 9.42 5.70
C SER A 51 10.33 10.29 6.94
N LEU A 52 9.09 10.43 7.47
CA LEU A 52 8.87 11.10 8.74
C LEU A 52 9.52 10.33 9.90
N LEU A 53 9.42 9.00 9.94
CA LEU A 53 10.11 8.18 10.92
C LEU A 53 11.65 8.33 10.83
N VAL A 54 12.21 8.39 9.62
CA VAL A 54 13.63 8.70 9.41
C VAL A 54 13.99 10.06 9.99
N SER A 55 13.18 11.10 9.73
CA SER A 55 13.40 12.43 10.29
C SER A 55 13.28 12.46 11.83
N ILE A 56 12.34 11.73 12.42
CA ILE A 56 12.23 11.60 13.89
C ILE A 56 13.49 10.94 14.47
N LEU A 57 13.94 9.83 13.88
CA LEU A 57 15.15 9.14 14.31
C LEU A 57 16.38 10.06 14.19
N LYS A 58 16.50 10.83 13.10
CA LYS A 58 17.55 11.83 12.93
C LYS A 58 17.55 12.83 14.09
N CYS A 59 16.40 13.43 14.39
CA CYS A 59 16.27 14.40 15.49
C CYS A 59 16.62 13.79 16.85
N LEU A 60 16.22 12.52 17.07
CA LEU A 60 16.47 11.80 18.32
C LEU A 60 17.97 11.58 18.56
N PHE A 61 18.70 11.10 17.55
CA PHE A 61 20.15 10.87 17.63
C PHE A 61 20.96 12.18 17.65
N GLN A 62 20.45 13.25 17.05
CA GLN A 62 21.04 14.59 17.18
C GLN A 62 20.82 15.21 18.58
N GLY A 63 20.14 14.53 19.51
CA GLY A 63 19.93 15.01 20.87
C GLY A 63 18.97 16.20 20.98
N ARG A 64 18.15 16.47 19.95
CA ARG A 64 17.24 17.63 19.87
C ARG A 64 16.00 17.49 20.75
N LYS A 65 16.20 17.41 22.07
CA LYS A 65 15.18 17.15 23.09
C LYS A 65 13.99 18.10 23.04
N GLU A 66 14.22 19.35 22.68
CA GLU A 66 13.21 20.40 22.55
C GLU A 66 12.08 20.02 21.59
N LEU A 67 12.37 19.26 20.53
CA LEU A 67 11.36 18.82 19.56
C LEU A 67 10.43 17.72 20.13
N PHE A 68 10.88 17.01 21.17
CA PHE A 68 10.17 15.88 21.76
C PHE A 68 9.39 16.24 23.02
N GLN A 69 9.37 17.51 23.43
CA GLN A 69 8.60 17.95 24.60
C GLN A 69 7.11 17.58 24.44
N GLY A 70 6.54 16.98 25.48
CA GLY A 70 5.15 16.49 25.51
C GLY A 70 4.90 15.22 24.71
N LEU A 71 5.96 14.55 24.23
CA LEU A 71 5.87 13.23 23.62
C LEU A 71 6.31 12.15 24.62
N TRP A 72 5.77 10.94 24.43
CA TRP A 72 5.96 9.79 25.30
C TRP A 72 7.43 9.52 25.61
N ILE A 73 8.32 9.59 24.61
CA ILE A 73 9.76 9.33 24.82
C ILE A 73 10.44 10.36 25.72
N ALA A 74 10.01 11.61 25.71
CA ALA A 74 10.59 12.64 26.58
C ALA A 74 10.06 12.52 28.02
N ASP A 75 8.78 12.14 28.16
CA ASP A 75 8.09 12.09 29.45
C ASP A 75 8.30 10.76 30.19
N HIS A 76 8.45 9.66 29.45
CA HIS A 76 8.50 8.30 30.00
C HIS A 76 9.74 7.52 29.57
N GLY A 77 10.40 7.92 28.49
CA GLY A 77 11.60 7.26 27.99
C GLY A 77 12.84 7.67 28.78
N ALA A 78 13.65 6.69 29.18
CA ALA A 78 14.98 6.94 29.74
C ALA A 78 16.01 7.09 28.59
N TRP A 79 15.81 8.09 27.71
CA TRP A 79 16.76 8.44 26.65
C TRP A 79 17.79 9.44 27.17
N ASP A 80 19.08 9.25 26.85
CA ASP A 80 20.17 10.06 27.39
C ASP A 80 20.35 11.42 26.70
N TRP A 81 19.70 11.61 25.53
CA TRP A 81 19.78 12.82 24.71
C TRP A 81 21.21 13.21 24.33
N LYS A 82 22.13 12.23 24.31
CA LYS A 82 23.49 12.45 23.84
C LYS A 82 23.47 12.70 22.33
N GLU A 83 24.26 13.68 21.89
CA GLU A 83 24.41 13.96 20.47
C GLU A 83 25.29 12.90 19.80
N HIS A 84 24.78 12.34 18.71
CA HIS A 84 25.45 11.41 17.83
C HIS A 84 25.49 11.99 16.41
N PRO A 85 26.62 11.85 15.68
CA PRO A 85 26.64 12.15 14.25
C PRO A 85 25.66 11.22 13.51
N VAL A 86 24.88 11.79 12.58
CA VAL A 86 23.86 11.06 11.82
C VAL A 86 24.12 11.19 10.33
N ILE A 87 24.29 10.07 9.64
CA ILE A 87 24.32 10.01 8.18
C ILE A 87 22.90 9.66 7.70
N VAL A 88 22.32 10.50 6.85
CA VAL A 88 21.04 10.24 6.20
C VAL A 88 21.25 10.09 4.69
N LEU A 89 20.82 8.97 4.12
CA LEU A 89 20.84 8.70 2.69
C LEU A 89 19.42 8.51 2.18
N ASP A 90 18.92 9.48 1.41
CA ASP A 90 17.62 9.39 0.74
C ASP A 90 17.80 8.99 -0.74
N PHE A 91 17.47 7.74 -1.05
CA PHE A 91 17.63 7.22 -2.41
C PHE A 91 16.60 7.76 -3.40
N ASN A 92 15.60 8.56 -2.99
CA ASN A 92 14.79 9.33 -3.94
C ASN A 92 15.63 10.37 -4.68
N GLY A 93 16.53 11.04 -3.95
CA GLY A 93 17.41 12.10 -4.47
C GLY A 93 18.66 11.59 -5.19
N ILE A 94 18.91 10.28 -5.18
CA ILE A 94 20.09 9.65 -5.81
C ILE A 94 19.68 9.06 -7.16
N PRO A 95 20.09 9.63 -8.30
CA PRO A 95 19.87 9.03 -9.61
C PRO A 95 20.48 7.63 -9.73
N GLY A 96 19.89 6.78 -10.58
CA GLY A 96 20.32 5.39 -10.74
C GLY A 96 19.65 4.70 -11.92
N SER A 97 19.42 5.44 -13.00
CA SER A 97 18.86 4.94 -14.25
C SER A 97 19.82 3.94 -14.92
N THR A 98 21.11 4.04 -14.61
CA THR A 98 22.13 3.04 -14.97
C THR A 98 23.02 2.72 -13.77
N PRO A 99 23.74 1.58 -13.77
CA PRO A 99 24.65 1.22 -12.69
C PRO A 99 25.79 2.22 -12.47
N GLU A 100 26.28 2.81 -13.56
CA GLU A 100 27.34 3.83 -13.48
C GLU A 100 26.81 5.14 -12.88
N GLU A 101 25.63 5.59 -13.32
CA GLU A 101 24.97 6.77 -12.75
C GLU A 101 24.70 6.58 -11.25
N LEU A 102 24.28 5.38 -10.82
CA LEU A 102 24.07 5.06 -9.41
C LEU A 102 25.37 5.20 -8.60
N ARG A 103 26.48 4.64 -9.09
CA ARG A 103 27.79 4.75 -8.41
C ARG A 103 28.22 6.20 -8.25
N GLN A 104 28.17 6.98 -9.33
CA GLN A 104 28.58 8.39 -9.30
C GLN A 104 27.67 9.23 -8.40
N SER A 105 26.37 8.94 -8.38
CA SER A 105 25.40 9.66 -7.54
C SER A 105 25.59 9.36 -6.05
N ILE A 106 25.91 8.12 -5.69
CA ILE A 106 26.27 7.75 -4.31
C ILE A 106 27.54 8.48 -3.89
N ILE A 107 28.59 8.46 -4.73
CA ILE A 107 29.85 9.19 -4.48
C ILE A 107 29.58 10.66 -4.22
N PHE A 108 28.84 11.31 -5.12
CA PHE A 108 28.50 12.72 -5.01
C PHE A 108 27.79 13.03 -3.68
N THR A 109 26.81 12.20 -3.31
CA THR A 109 26.07 12.34 -2.04
C THR A 109 27.00 12.24 -0.83
N LEU A 110 27.92 11.25 -0.82
CA LEU A 110 28.88 11.08 0.27
C LEU A 110 29.86 12.24 0.38
N VAL A 111 30.31 12.78 -0.76
CA VAL A 111 31.17 13.97 -0.80
C VAL A 111 30.46 15.17 -0.19
N GLN A 112 29.20 15.43 -0.54
CA GLN A 112 28.43 16.53 0.05
C GLN A 112 28.31 16.39 1.57
N ILE A 113 27.95 15.21 2.07
CA ILE A 113 27.85 14.95 3.51
C ILE A 113 29.22 15.13 4.19
N ALA A 114 30.29 14.66 3.55
CA ALA A 114 31.64 14.80 4.08
C ALA A 114 32.10 16.27 4.12
N GLU A 115 31.77 17.07 3.11
CA GLU A 115 32.06 18.51 3.06
C GLU A 115 31.33 19.27 4.17
N ASP A 116 30.03 19.03 4.33
CA ASP A 116 29.21 19.62 5.40
C ASP A 116 29.78 19.28 6.80
N GLU A 117 30.36 18.08 6.93
CA GLU A 117 30.96 17.58 8.16
C GLU A 117 32.48 17.82 8.26
N GLY A 118 33.11 18.50 7.29
CA GLY A 118 34.55 18.73 7.28
C GLY A 118 35.41 17.46 7.32
N ILE A 119 34.93 16.36 6.73
CA ILE A 119 35.63 15.08 6.61
C ILE A 119 36.30 14.97 5.24
N VAL A 120 37.56 14.54 5.20
CA VAL A 120 38.29 14.34 3.95
C VAL A 120 38.14 12.89 3.48
N LEU A 121 37.48 12.72 2.33
CA LEU A 121 37.41 11.46 1.59
C LEU A 121 38.61 11.36 0.64
N LYS A 122 39.22 10.18 0.52
CA LYS A 122 40.50 9.99 -0.20
C LYS A 122 40.36 9.21 -1.50
N THR A 123 39.24 8.53 -1.66
CA THR A 123 39.00 7.62 -2.80
C THR A 123 37.74 8.02 -3.53
N ASN A 124 37.55 7.49 -4.74
CA ASN A 124 36.33 7.67 -5.53
C ASN A 124 35.56 6.34 -5.68
N ILE A 125 35.59 5.52 -4.63
CA ILE A 125 34.93 4.22 -4.58
C ILE A 125 33.82 4.32 -3.52
N PRO A 126 32.53 4.12 -3.87
CA PRO A 126 31.40 4.39 -2.97
C PRO A 126 31.53 3.72 -1.61
N GLU A 127 31.93 2.44 -1.59
CA GLU A 127 32.08 1.62 -0.39
C GLU A 127 33.19 2.16 0.52
N ILE A 128 34.30 2.58 -0.07
CA ILE A 128 35.45 3.09 0.67
C ILE A 128 35.15 4.50 1.20
N GLN A 129 34.52 5.36 0.40
CA GLN A 129 34.09 6.68 0.85
C GLN A 129 33.11 6.59 2.01
N PHE A 130 32.15 5.66 1.97
CA PHE A 130 31.20 5.50 3.05
C PHE A 130 31.88 5.04 4.35
N LYS A 131 32.85 4.14 4.23
CA LYS A 131 33.71 3.74 5.36
C LYS A 131 34.52 4.92 5.90
N GLU A 132 35.15 5.70 5.03
CA GLU A 132 35.93 6.88 5.40
C GLU A 132 35.08 7.93 6.11
N LEU A 133 33.86 8.15 5.64
CA LEU A 133 32.89 9.05 6.26
C LEU A 133 32.53 8.61 7.68
N ILE A 134 32.11 7.36 7.88
CA ILE A 134 31.74 6.83 9.20
C ILE A 134 32.93 6.91 10.17
N VAL A 135 34.12 6.45 9.73
CA VAL A 135 35.34 6.49 10.55
C VAL A 135 35.77 7.92 10.86
N GLY A 136 35.63 8.83 9.89
CA GLY A 136 35.94 10.25 10.03
C GLY A 136 35.05 10.92 11.08
N LEU A 137 33.73 10.73 10.98
CA LEU A 137 32.75 11.24 11.94
C LEU A 137 32.99 10.73 13.35
N TYR A 138 33.22 9.42 13.50
CA TYR A 138 33.53 8.81 14.79
C TYR A 138 34.81 9.41 15.40
N LYS A 139 35.88 9.57 14.60
CA LYS A 139 37.15 10.16 15.08
C LYS A 139 37.03 11.64 15.43
N LYS A 140 36.23 12.40 14.66
CA LYS A 140 36.02 13.84 14.85
C LYS A 140 35.20 14.11 16.13
N THR A 141 34.14 13.34 16.35
CA THR A 141 33.17 13.59 17.43
C THR A 141 33.45 12.76 18.70
N GLY A 142 34.13 11.62 18.58
CA GLY A 142 34.25 10.63 19.65
C GLY A 142 32.94 9.90 19.98
N ALA A 143 31.87 10.13 19.19
CA ALA A 143 30.56 9.52 19.37
C ALA A 143 30.28 8.50 18.24
N SER A 144 29.58 7.43 18.59
CA SER A 144 29.12 6.43 17.61
C SER A 144 28.13 7.05 16.63
N VAL A 145 28.16 6.60 15.38
CA VAL A 145 27.42 7.17 14.25
C VAL A 145 26.09 6.43 14.07
N ALA A 146 25.01 7.18 13.82
CA ALA A 146 23.74 6.63 13.37
C ALA A 146 23.63 6.72 11.84
N VAL A 147 23.16 5.66 11.19
CA VAL A 147 22.99 5.60 9.72
C VAL A 147 21.53 5.35 9.39
N LEU A 148 20.89 6.27 8.67
CA LEU A 148 19.48 6.20 8.30
C LEU A 148 19.37 6.20 6.77
N ILE A 149 18.65 5.23 6.22
CA ILE A 149 18.57 5.00 4.77
C ILE A 149 17.10 4.95 4.37
N ASP A 150 16.67 5.92 3.57
CA ASP A 150 15.30 6.02 3.07
C ASP A 150 15.21 5.57 1.60
N GLU A 151 14.08 4.94 1.26
CA GLU A 151 13.73 4.41 -0.07
C GLU A 151 14.86 3.61 -0.74
N TYR A 152 15.54 2.73 0.03
CA TYR A 152 16.71 1.95 -0.40
C TYR A 152 16.49 1.14 -1.71
N ASP A 153 15.25 0.73 -1.95
CA ASP A 153 14.80 -0.12 -3.05
C ASP A 153 14.38 0.66 -4.30
N LYS A 154 14.32 2.00 -4.22
CA LYS A 154 13.88 2.88 -5.30
C LYS A 154 14.59 2.59 -6.62
N ARG A 155 15.91 2.43 -6.57
CA ARG A 155 16.78 2.18 -7.74
C ARG A 155 16.67 0.77 -8.30
N LEU A 156 15.95 -0.12 -7.63
CA LEU A 156 15.57 -1.44 -8.14
C LEU A 156 14.19 -1.37 -8.78
N ILE A 157 13.22 -0.84 -8.03
CA ILE A 157 11.81 -0.72 -8.44
C ILE A 157 11.66 0.03 -9.76
N ASP A 158 12.43 1.11 -9.95
CA ASP A 158 12.35 1.93 -11.16
C ASP A 158 12.68 1.17 -12.46
N HIS A 159 13.30 -0.01 -12.37
CA HIS A 159 13.68 -0.82 -13.53
C HIS A 159 12.84 -2.08 -13.73
N ILE A 160 12.04 -2.45 -12.73
CA ILE A 160 11.17 -3.63 -12.83
C ILE A 160 10.03 -3.32 -13.80
N GLY A 161 9.67 -4.29 -14.65
CA GLY A 161 8.62 -4.11 -15.67
C GLY A 161 9.05 -3.42 -16.96
N LYS A 162 10.36 -3.15 -17.13
CA LYS A 162 10.92 -2.55 -18.35
C LYS A 162 11.57 -3.59 -19.29
N GLY A 163 11.09 -4.83 -19.25
CA GLY A 163 11.65 -5.96 -19.99
C GLY A 163 13.01 -6.43 -19.47
N GLU A 164 13.69 -7.27 -20.26
CA GLU A 164 14.95 -7.93 -19.88
C GLU A 164 16.05 -6.93 -19.49
N LYS A 165 16.23 -5.86 -20.27
CA LYS A 165 17.22 -4.81 -20.01
C LYS A 165 16.98 -4.08 -18.68
N GLY A 166 15.71 -3.88 -18.32
CA GLY A 166 15.34 -3.34 -17.01
C GLY A 166 15.75 -4.28 -15.88
N ILE A 167 15.46 -5.57 -16.03
CA ILE A 167 15.85 -6.60 -15.06
C ILE A 167 17.38 -6.66 -14.89
N GLU A 168 18.14 -6.63 -15.98
CA GLU A 168 19.62 -6.60 -15.94
C GLU A 168 20.14 -5.36 -15.19
N THR A 169 19.54 -4.20 -15.46
CA THR A 169 19.89 -2.95 -14.77
C THR A 169 19.57 -3.04 -13.28
N ALA A 170 18.40 -3.57 -12.91
CA ALA A 170 18.02 -3.80 -11.52
C ALA A 170 18.99 -4.73 -10.80
N LYS A 171 19.46 -5.81 -11.46
CA LYS A 171 20.47 -6.73 -10.90
C LYS A 171 21.81 -6.04 -10.69
N ALA A 172 22.30 -5.29 -11.67
CA ALA A 172 23.55 -4.55 -11.54
C ALA A 172 23.47 -3.49 -10.44
N ASN A 173 22.37 -2.75 -10.34
CA ASN A 173 22.11 -1.80 -9.25
C ASN A 173 22.08 -2.51 -7.89
N ARG A 174 21.40 -3.66 -7.79
CA ARG A 174 21.35 -4.47 -6.57
C ARG A 174 22.74 -4.87 -6.09
N ASP A 175 23.63 -5.28 -7.00
CA ASP A 175 24.96 -5.74 -6.64
C ASP A 175 25.88 -4.58 -6.18
N ILE A 176 25.66 -3.37 -6.72
CA ILE A 176 26.26 -2.13 -6.20
C ILE A 176 25.77 -1.85 -4.78
N LEU A 177 24.45 -1.85 -4.55
CA LEU A 177 23.87 -1.58 -3.24
C LEU A 177 24.28 -2.63 -2.19
N LYS A 178 24.38 -3.90 -2.60
CA LYS A 178 24.90 -4.97 -1.75
C LYS A 178 26.31 -4.65 -1.25
N SER A 179 27.20 -4.28 -2.16
CA SER A 179 28.60 -3.96 -1.84
C SER A 179 28.68 -2.71 -0.95
N PHE A 180 27.87 -1.70 -1.28
CA PHE A 180 27.74 -0.45 -0.53
C PHE A 180 27.30 -0.66 0.92
N PHE A 181 26.18 -1.36 1.15
CA PHE A 181 25.67 -1.59 2.51
C PHE A 181 26.49 -2.63 3.29
N GLY A 182 27.26 -3.50 2.62
CA GLY A 182 28.18 -4.43 3.27
C GLY A 182 29.25 -3.74 4.14
N VAL A 183 29.55 -2.46 3.87
CA VAL A 183 30.45 -1.62 4.67
C VAL A 183 30.03 -1.56 6.15
N LEU A 184 28.73 -1.59 6.44
CA LEU A 184 28.20 -1.45 7.80
C LEU A 184 28.57 -2.63 8.71
N LYS A 185 28.97 -3.78 8.13
CA LYS A 185 29.48 -4.95 8.85
C LYS A 185 30.99 -4.98 9.02
N ASP A 186 31.72 -4.11 8.31
CA ASP A 186 33.17 -4.10 8.38
C ASP A 186 33.62 -4.03 9.84
N ALA A 187 34.57 -4.87 10.25
CA ALA A 187 34.98 -5.00 11.64
C ALA A 187 35.54 -3.68 12.23
N LYS A 188 35.98 -2.74 11.39
CA LYS A 188 36.37 -1.40 11.83
C LYS A 188 35.20 -0.42 11.92
N VAL A 189 34.13 -0.66 11.17
CA VAL A 189 32.94 0.21 11.09
C VAL A 189 31.91 -0.17 12.14
N SER A 190 31.59 -1.46 12.27
CA SER A 190 30.51 -1.93 13.16
C SER A 190 30.63 -1.43 14.62
N PRO A 191 31.83 -1.39 15.26
CA PRO A 191 31.98 -0.85 16.61
C PRO A 191 31.76 0.67 16.72
N MET A 192 31.79 1.39 15.59
CA MET A 192 31.60 2.84 15.52
C MET A 192 30.14 3.21 15.28
N LEU A 193 29.25 2.24 15.06
CA LEU A 193 27.82 2.46 14.84
C LEU A 193 27.06 2.38 16.17
N CYS A 194 26.05 3.22 16.34
CA CYS A 194 25.07 3.09 17.43
C CYS A 194 23.69 2.65 16.93
N PHE A 195 23.38 2.93 15.66
CA PHE A 195 22.08 2.60 15.09
C PHE A 195 22.14 2.61 13.56
N VAL A 196 21.41 1.70 12.94
CA VAL A 196 21.24 1.59 11.50
C VAL A 196 19.78 1.28 11.20
N PHE A 197 19.14 2.14 10.41
CA PHE A 197 17.75 1.96 9.99
C PHE A 197 17.63 2.05 8.48
N LEU A 198 16.97 1.07 7.88
CA LEU A 198 16.68 1.03 6.46
C LEU A 198 15.17 0.95 6.25
N THR A 199 14.66 1.73 5.30
CA THR A 199 13.24 1.71 4.95
C THR A 199 13.02 1.85 3.46
N GLY A 200 11.88 1.33 2.99
CA GLY A 200 11.51 1.26 1.58
C GLY A 200 10.10 0.71 1.41
N VAL A 201 9.68 0.52 0.17
CA VAL A 201 8.34 -0.03 -0.13
C VAL A 201 8.30 -1.54 -0.03
N SER A 202 9.37 -2.19 -0.43
CA SER A 202 9.41 -3.61 -0.72
C SER A 202 10.51 -4.30 0.07
N LYS A 203 10.47 -5.64 0.04
CA LYS A 203 11.52 -6.50 0.56
C LYS A 203 12.32 -7.15 -0.55
N PHE A 204 12.48 -6.52 -1.73
CA PHE A 204 13.53 -6.97 -2.65
C PHE A 204 14.78 -7.01 -1.80
N SER A 205 15.41 -8.18 -1.62
CA SER A 205 16.78 -8.33 -1.14
C SER A 205 17.14 -8.80 0.29
N LYS A 206 16.23 -9.37 1.11
CA LYS A 206 16.72 -10.04 2.35
C LYS A 206 17.74 -11.16 2.08
N VAL A 207 17.69 -11.78 0.90
CA VAL A 207 18.62 -12.84 0.45
C VAL A 207 19.78 -12.32 -0.44
N SER A 208 19.73 -11.08 -0.96
CA SER A 208 20.71 -10.62 -1.96
C SER A 208 21.49 -9.35 -1.62
N ILE A 209 20.87 -8.28 -1.11
CA ILE A 209 21.57 -7.07 -0.64
C ILE A 209 21.90 -7.23 0.84
N PHE A 210 20.96 -7.76 1.61
CA PHE A 210 21.11 -7.94 3.05
C PHE A 210 21.70 -9.30 3.44
N SER A 211 22.15 -10.13 2.49
CA SER A 211 22.98 -11.29 2.83
C SER A 211 24.25 -10.84 3.56
N GLU A 212 24.77 -9.67 3.18
CA GLU A 212 25.86 -8.99 3.86
C GLU A 212 25.42 -8.24 5.13
N LEU A 213 24.14 -8.32 5.55
CA LEU A 213 23.53 -7.72 6.76
C LEU A 213 22.68 -8.78 7.52
N ASN A 214 23.30 -9.87 8.00
CA ASN A 214 22.61 -11.00 8.66
C ASN A 214 22.06 -10.67 10.06
N ASN A 215 22.38 -9.49 10.59
CA ASN A 215 21.91 -8.99 11.88
C ASN A 215 20.74 -8.00 11.72
N LEU A 216 20.22 -7.80 10.51
CA LEU A 216 19.14 -6.86 10.23
C LEU A 216 17.79 -7.43 10.69
N ASP A 217 17.24 -6.84 11.74
CA ASP A 217 15.92 -7.20 12.24
C ASP A 217 14.83 -6.57 11.35
N ASP A 218 13.97 -7.42 10.77
CA ASP A 218 12.89 -6.98 9.90
C ASP A 218 11.61 -6.84 10.72
N ILE A 219 11.33 -5.60 11.10
CA ILE A 219 10.18 -5.26 11.93
C ILE A 219 8.90 -5.05 11.11
N SER A 220 8.93 -5.26 9.79
CA SER A 220 7.78 -4.98 8.91
C SER A 220 6.53 -5.78 9.30
N MET A 221 6.68 -7.01 9.77
CA MET A 221 5.56 -7.84 10.22
C MET A 221 5.60 -8.14 11.71
N ASN A 222 6.42 -7.41 12.47
CA ASN A 222 6.55 -7.60 13.90
C ASN A 222 5.36 -6.94 14.63
N GLU A 223 4.70 -7.70 15.49
CA GLU A 223 3.49 -7.29 16.22
C GLU A 223 3.69 -6.10 17.15
N TYR A 224 4.91 -5.88 17.63
CA TYR A 224 5.26 -4.75 18.48
C TYR A 224 5.37 -3.42 17.73
N TYR A 225 5.47 -3.49 16.39
CA TYR A 225 5.57 -2.36 15.49
C TYR A 225 4.39 -2.32 14.49
N ALA A 226 3.28 -2.98 14.83
CA ALA A 226 2.11 -3.09 13.96
C ALA A 226 1.54 -1.71 13.57
N ASP A 227 1.57 -0.75 14.49
CA ASP A 227 1.06 0.62 14.40
C ASP A 227 2.15 1.70 14.53
N VAL A 228 3.43 1.34 14.32
CA VAL A 228 4.55 2.32 14.32
C VAL A 228 4.36 3.39 13.25
N LEU A 229 3.64 3.05 12.18
CA LEU A 229 3.24 3.92 11.06
C LEU A 229 1.75 3.71 10.79
N GLY A 230 1.08 4.74 10.26
CA GLY A 230 -0.38 4.76 10.16
C GLY A 230 -1.06 5.33 11.40
N TYR A 231 -2.35 5.63 11.29
CA TYR A 231 -3.18 6.02 12.43
C TYR A 231 -4.10 4.87 12.82
N THR A 232 -4.27 4.59 14.10
CA THR A 232 -5.27 3.64 14.59
C THR A 232 -6.64 4.32 14.68
N GLN A 233 -7.72 3.54 14.80
CA GLN A 233 -9.06 4.08 15.06
C GLN A 233 -9.08 5.02 16.27
N GLN A 234 -8.42 4.62 17.37
CA GLN A 234 -8.34 5.41 18.59
C GLN A 234 -7.61 6.74 18.38
N GLU A 235 -6.59 6.77 17.52
CA GLU A 235 -5.87 8.00 17.19
C GLU A 235 -6.68 8.92 16.27
N ILE A 236 -7.47 8.37 15.34
CA ILE A 236 -8.43 9.16 14.55
C ILE A 236 -9.43 9.84 15.47
N GLU A 237 -10.07 9.09 16.37
CA GLU A 237 -11.06 9.63 17.31
C GLU A 237 -10.45 10.53 18.39
N GLY A 238 -9.20 10.29 18.80
CA GLY A 238 -8.54 11.06 19.86
C GLY A 238 -7.87 12.34 19.37
N CYS A 239 -7.08 12.25 18.29
CA CYS A 239 -6.22 13.35 17.85
C CYS A 239 -6.91 14.28 16.83
N PHE A 240 -7.85 13.77 16.03
CA PHE A 240 -8.44 14.54 14.92
C PHE A 240 -9.84 15.11 15.22
N ASN A 241 -10.21 15.20 16.50
CA ASN A 241 -11.54 15.65 16.94
C ASN A 241 -12.01 16.95 16.26
N GLN A 242 -11.17 17.99 16.24
CA GLN A 242 -11.51 19.28 15.65
C GLN A 242 -11.70 19.20 14.14
N HIS A 243 -10.89 18.39 13.44
CA HIS A 243 -11.02 18.20 12.00
C HIS A 243 -12.27 17.39 11.64
N ILE A 244 -12.61 16.39 12.44
CA ILE A 244 -13.85 15.62 12.28
C ILE A 244 -15.07 16.52 12.47
N GLU A 245 -15.05 17.43 13.46
CA GLU A 245 -16.11 18.43 13.67
C GLU A 245 -16.26 19.36 12.46
N GLN A 246 -15.17 19.94 11.99
CA GLN A 246 -15.18 20.84 10.82
C GLN A 246 -15.69 20.13 9.56
N PHE A 247 -15.26 18.89 9.34
CA PHE A 247 -15.70 18.08 8.20
C PHE A 247 -17.20 17.76 8.28
N SER A 248 -17.67 17.36 9.47
CA SER A 248 -19.07 17.10 9.77
C SER A 248 -19.95 18.34 9.52
N GLU A 249 -19.53 19.51 9.98
CA GLU A 249 -20.22 20.79 9.75
C GLU A 249 -20.24 21.18 8.27
N LYS A 250 -19.12 21.00 7.57
CA LYS A 250 -18.98 21.37 6.15
C LYS A 250 -19.89 20.58 5.23
N ILE A 251 -20.03 19.27 5.48
CA ILE A 251 -20.88 18.37 4.69
C ILE A 251 -22.33 18.31 5.22
N GLY A 252 -22.59 18.77 6.45
CA GLY A 252 -23.92 18.72 7.05
C GLY A 252 -24.33 17.30 7.44
N CYS A 253 -23.41 16.52 8.01
CA CYS A 253 -23.67 15.16 8.49
C CYS A 253 -23.18 14.97 9.93
N SER A 254 -23.44 13.81 10.55
CA SER A 254 -22.97 13.54 11.92
C SER A 254 -21.49 13.20 11.96
N ARG A 255 -20.85 13.44 13.11
CA ARG A 255 -19.47 13.02 13.38
C ARG A 255 -19.26 11.52 13.20
N ASP A 256 -20.20 10.71 13.70
CA ASP A 256 -20.15 9.25 13.56
C ASP A 256 -20.13 8.83 12.09
N LYS A 257 -20.81 9.59 11.21
CA LYS A 257 -20.77 9.34 9.77
C LYS A 257 -19.38 9.65 9.19
N ILE A 258 -18.76 10.77 9.57
CA ILE A 258 -17.39 11.09 9.14
C ILE A 258 -16.41 9.99 9.59
N ILE A 259 -16.51 9.53 10.84
CA ILE A 259 -15.65 8.47 11.37
C ILE A 259 -15.88 7.16 10.61
N THR A 260 -17.14 6.78 10.40
CA THR A 260 -17.51 5.54 9.69
C THR A 260 -17.06 5.55 8.24
N GLU A 261 -17.28 6.64 7.50
CA GLU A 261 -16.81 6.77 6.11
C GLU A 261 -15.29 6.86 6.04
N SER A 262 -14.63 7.54 6.99
CA SER A 262 -13.15 7.54 7.08
C SER A 262 -12.61 6.13 7.25
N ALA A 263 -13.24 5.33 8.12
CA ALA A 263 -12.86 3.93 8.32
C ALA A 263 -13.03 3.13 7.04
N ARG A 264 -14.18 3.27 6.38
CA ARG A 264 -14.49 2.57 5.12
C ARG A 264 -13.53 2.93 3.98
N TYR A 265 -13.17 4.20 3.84
CA TYR A 265 -12.32 4.68 2.75
C TYR A 265 -10.84 4.47 3.02
N TYR A 266 -10.36 4.63 4.26
CA TYR A 266 -8.93 4.78 4.52
C TYR A 266 -8.34 3.81 5.55
N ASN A 267 -9.17 3.13 6.36
CA ASN A 267 -8.71 2.15 7.35
C ASN A 267 -8.73 0.73 6.80
N GLY A 268 -7.86 -0.13 7.32
CA GLY A 268 -7.92 -1.56 7.10
C GLY A 268 -6.57 -2.22 6.91
N TYR A 269 -5.49 -1.43 6.76
CA TYR A 269 -4.15 -1.97 6.63
C TYR A 269 -3.71 -2.67 7.92
N ARG A 270 -3.37 -3.95 7.81
CA ARG A 270 -2.79 -4.78 8.85
C ARG A 270 -1.51 -5.44 8.33
N PHE A 271 -0.42 -5.28 9.07
CA PHE A 271 0.91 -5.70 8.64
C PHE A 271 1.47 -6.90 9.40
N SER A 272 0.80 -7.36 10.46
CA SER A 272 1.26 -8.47 11.31
C SER A 272 0.11 -9.38 11.72
N LYS A 273 0.42 -10.49 12.41
CA LYS A 273 -0.59 -11.38 13.00
C LYS A 273 -1.41 -10.70 14.10
N LYS A 274 -0.91 -9.63 14.72
CA LYS A 274 -1.70 -8.85 15.68
C LYS A 274 -2.87 -8.17 14.97
N ASP A 275 -4.07 -8.25 15.54
CA ASP A 275 -5.27 -7.62 15.00
C ASP A 275 -5.29 -6.11 15.30
N ILE A 276 -4.35 -5.41 14.68
CA ILE A 276 -4.29 -3.94 14.65
C ILE A 276 -4.37 -3.51 13.20
N ARG A 277 -5.36 -2.65 12.93
CA ARG A 277 -5.57 -2.00 11.65
C ARG A 277 -5.21 -0.54 11.76
N VAL A 278 -4.62 0.00 10.71
CA VAL A 278 -4.27 1.41 10.60
C VAL A 278 -4.82 2.01 9.32
N TYR A 279 -5.07 3.31 9.42
CA TYR A 279 -5.41 4.20 8.34
C TYR A 279 -4.16 4.60 7.56
N ASN A 280 -4.33 4.83 6.26
CA ASN A 280 -3.33 5.54 5.46
C ASN A 280 -3.22 7.00 5.95
N PRO A 281 -2.04 7.46 6.43
CA PRO A 281 -1.91 8.82 6.94
C PRO A 281 -2.20 9.89 5.90
N PHE A 282 -1.72 9.70 4.67
CA PHE A 282 -1.84 10.72 3.63
C PHE A 282 -3.29 10.91 3.19
N SER A 283 -4.04 9.83 2.97
CA SER A 283 -5.44 9.91 2.59
C SER A 283 -6.28 10.58 3.67
N VAL A 284 -6.07 10.23 4.94
CA VAL A 284 -6.78 10.87 6.08
C VAL A 284 -6.48 12.37 6.15
N LEU A 285 -5.19 12.75 6.09
CA LEU A 285 -4.81 14.16 6.18
C LEU A 285 -5.41 14.97 5.02
N LYS A 286 -5.42 14.41 3.80
CA LYS A 286 -6.02 15.05 2.63
C LYS A 286 -7.53 15.17 2.73
N ALA A 287 -8.23 14.11 3.14
CA ALA A 287 -9.67 14.12 3.30
C ALA A 287 -10.14 15.15 4.34
N PHE A 288 -9.43 15.25 5.46
CA PHE A 288 -9.76 16.22 6.51
C PHE A 288 -9.41 17.66 6.16
N HIS A 289 -8.50 17.87 5.21
CA HIS A 289 -8.18 19.19 4.69
C HIS A 289 -9.15 19.64 3.59
N ASP A 290 -9.46 18.74 2.65
CA ASP A 290 -10.32 19.03 1.51
C ASP A 290 -11.81 18.93 1.87
N TYR A 291 -12.12 18.30 3.01
CA TYR A 291 -13.47 17.95 3.45
C TYR A 291 -14.19 17.09 2.41
N ASP A 292 -13.50 16.06 1.90
CA ASP A 292 -14.04 15.14 0.92
C ASP A 292 -13.36 13.76 0.98
N PHE A 293 -14.10 12.72 0.59
CA PHE A 293 -13.58 11.36 0.49
C PHE A 293 -13.22 11.06 -0.95
N GLN A 294 -11.92 11.08 -1.25
CA GLN A 294 -11.34 10.84 -2.57
C GLN A 294 -10.17 9.85 -2.51
N ASP A 295 -9.68 9.47 -3.69
CA ASP A 295 -8.65 8.44 -3.88
C ASP A 295 -7.20 8.99 -3.78
N TYR A 296 -6.95 9.79 -2.74
CA TYR A 296 -5.72 10.55 -2.54
C TYR A 296 -4.42 9.72 -2.59
N TRP A 297 -4.40 8.52 -2.01
CA TRP A 297 -3.21 7.67 -2.02
C TRP A 297 -2.89 7.19 -3.43
N PHE A 298 -3.92 6.82 -4.19
CA PHE A 298 -3.77 6.26 -5.53
C PHE A 298 -3.23 7.29 -6.53
N GLU A 299 -3.67 8.55 -6.42
CA GLU A 299 -3.17 9.68 -7.23
C GLU A 299 -1.64 9.89 -7.09
N THR A 300 -1.02 9.39 -6.02
CA THR A 300 0.43 9.51 -5.81
C THR A 300 1.27 8.54 -6.64
N GLY A 301 0.63 7.68 -7.44
CA GLY A 301 1.24 6.94 -8.54
C GLY A 301 1.28 5.42 -8.30
N THR A 302 0.42 4.71 -9.03
CA THR A 302 0.45 3.25 -9.16
C THR A 302 1.59 2.82 -10.08
N PRO A 303 2.43 1.83 -9.71
CA PRO A 303 3.49 1.38 -10.60
C PRO A 303 2.86 0.71 -11.83
N VAL A 304 3.02 1.32 -13.02
CA VAL A 304 2.68 0.70 -14.32
C VAL A 304 3.21 -0.73 -14.42
N PHE A 305 4.38 -0.97 -13.82
CA PHE A 305 4.96 -2.30 -13.67
C PHE A 305 4.03 -3.32 -13.01
N LEU A 306 3.34 -2.97 -11.91
CA LEU A 306 2.48 -3.91 -11.21
C LEU A 306 1.32 -4.36 -12.10
N ILE A 307 0.72 -3.42 -12.83
CA ILE A 307 -0.34 -3.71 -13.80
C ILE A 307 0.18 -4.61 -14.91
N ASN A 308 1.35 -4.29 -15.48
CA ASN A 308 1.98 -5.13 -16.51
C ASN A 308 2.28 -6.54 -16.01
N LEU A 309 2.81 -6.69 -14.80
CA LEU A 309 3.10 -7.99 -14.19
C LEU A 309 1.82 -8.84 -14.03
N LEU A 310 0.73 -8.23 -13.57
CA LEU A 310 -0.55 -8.93 -13.41
C LEU A 310 -1.15 -9.34 -14.77
N LYS A 311 -1.02 -8.48 -15.79
CA LYS A 311 -1.42 -8.80 -17.17
C LYS A 311 -0.59 -9.97 -17.72
N GLU A 312 0.73 -9.91 -17.62
CA GLU A 312 1.66 -10.95 -18.11
C GLU A 312 1.45 -12.30 -17.40
N SER A 313 1.20 -12.27 -16.08
CA SER A 313 0.92 -13.48 -15.29
C SER A 313 -0.50 -14.03 -15.47
N ARG A 314 -1.37 -13.33 -16.24
CA ARG A 314 -2.79 -13.65 -16.39
C ARG A 314 -3.49 -13.84 -15.05
N TYR A 315 -3.25 -12.90 -14.13
CA TYR A 315 -3.74 -12.98 -12.77
C TYR A 315 -5.27 -12.98 -12.73
N ASP A 316 -5.84 -13.80 -11.86
CA ASP A 316 -7.28 -13.91 -11.66
C ASP A 316 -7.70 -12.88 -10.58
N PHE A 317 -8.05 -11.66 -11.00
CA PHE A 317 -8.34 -10.54 -10.09
C PHE A 317 -9.44 -10.82 -9.07
N PRO A 318 -10.57 -11.47 -9.43
CA PRO A 318 -11.56 -11.95 -8.47
C PRO A 318 -11.01 -12.74 -7.28
N LYS A 319 -9.91 -13.49 -7.46
CA LYS A 319 -9.31 -14.30 -6.38
C LYS A 319 -8.49 -13.50 -5.37
N ILE A 320 -8.30 -12.19 -5.58
CA ILE A 320 -7.62 -11.33 -4.60
C ILE A 320 -8.42 -11.27 -3.29
N GLU A 321 -9.75 -11.26 -3.38
CA GLU A 321 -10.63 -11.18 -2.22
C GLU A 321 -10.66 -12.50 -1.45
N GLY A 322 -10.21 -12.47 -0.20
CA GLY A 322 -10.11 -13.67 0.62
C GLY A 322 -9.01 -14.63 0.18
N LEU A 323 -7.95 -14.11 -0.47
CA LEU A 323 -6.81 -14.92 -0.90
C LEU A 323 -6.09 -15.55 0.31
N GLU A 324 -6.08 -16.88 0.37
CA GLU A 324 -5.40 -17.63 1.42
C GLU A 324 -3.94 -17.94 1.04
N VAL A 325 -3.00 -17.51 1.88
CA VAL A 325 -1.57 -17.76 1.69
C VAL A 325 -0.88 -18.23 2.97
N SER A 326 0.19 -19.00 2.82
CA SER A 326 1.11 -19.26 3.94
C SER A 326 2.09 -18.09 4.12
N GLN A 327 2.69 -18.01 5.31
CA GLN A 327 3.72 -17.01 5.62
C GLN A 327 4.89 -16.95 4.61
N SER A 328 5.15 -18.05 3.89
CA SER A 328 6.23 -18.14 2.90
C SER A 328 6.11 -17.12 1.76
N VAL A 329 4.90 -16.60 1.49
CA VAL A 329 4.68 -15.55 0.48
C VAL A 329 5.40 -14.25 0.86
N PHE A 330 5.54 -13.93 2.15
CA PHE A 330 6.17 -12.69 2.59
C PHE A 330 7.70 -12.76 2.71
N SER A 331 8.27 -13.97 2.71
CA SER A 331 9.68 -14.23 3.04
C SER A 331 10.61 -14.26 1.83
N THR A 332 10.09 -14.52 0.63
CA THR A 332 10.91 -14.81 -0.54
C THR A 332 10.67 -13.78 -1.62
N PHE A 333 11.65 -12.90 -1.82
CA PHE A 333 11.61 -11.93 -2.90
C PHE A 333 12.85 -12.03 -3.79
N ASP A 334 12.68 -12.75 -4.90
CA ASP A 334 13.66 -12.84 -5.97
C ASP A 334 13.21 -11.92 -7.12
N ILE A 335 14.10 -11.03 -7.56
CA ILE A 335 13.86 -10.16 -8.73
C ILE A 335 13.58 -11.01 -9.99
N GLU A 336 14.08 -12.25 -10.01
CA GLU A 336 13.90 -13.19 -11.13
C GLU A 336 12.56 -13.95 -11.06
N ARG A 337 11.97 -14.08 -9.87
CA ARG A 337 10.71 -14.81 -9.67
C ARG A 337 9.77 -14.03 -8.76
N LEU A 338 9.21 -12.98 -9.34
CA LEU A 338 8.23 -12.11 -8.70
C LEU A 338 6.96 -12.90 -8.40
N ARG A 339 6.50 -12.87 -7.15
CA ARG A 339 5.17 -13.34 -6.74
C ARG A 339 4.23 -12.15 -6.68
N PRO A 340 3.17 -12.08 -7.52
CA PRO A 340 2.24 -10.96 -7.52
C PRO A 340 1.62 -10.68 -6.14
N GLU A 341 1.30 -11.71 -5.37
CA GLU A 341 0.70 -11.61 -4.03
C GLU A 341 1.62 -10.84 -3.07
N ALA A 342 2.91 -11.17 -3.06
CA ALA A 342 3.90 -10.52 -2.22
C ALA A 342 4.09 -9.05 -2.60
N LEU A 343 4.08 -8.75 -3.91
CA LEU A 343 4.19 -7.39 -4.42
C LEU A 343 2.96 -6.56 -4.07
N LEU A 344 1.76 -7.09 -4.30
CA LEU A 344 0.50 -6.45 -3.96
C LEU A 344 0.46 -6.07 -2.47
N PHE A 345 0.93 -6.97 -1.59
CA PHE A 345 0.97 -6.71 -0.16
C PHE A 345 1.97 -5.60 0.21
N GLN A 346 3.21 -5.70 -0.28
CA GLN A 346 4.26 -4.73 0.03
C GLN A 346 3.96 -3.33 -0.50
N THR A 347 3.38 -3.26 -1.71
CA THR A 347 3.00 -2.00 -2.35
C THR A 347 1.69 -1.43 -1.80
N GLY A 348 0.94 -2.18 -1.00
CA GLY A 348 -0.24 -1.70 -0.27
C GLY A 348 -1.58 -1.87 -1.00
N TYR A 349 -1.64 -2.68 -2.06
CA TYR A 349 -2.91 -2.98 -2.74
C TYR A 349 -3.73 -4.07 -2.04
N ILE A 350 -3.05 -4.94 -1.30
CA ILE A 350 -3.71 -5.93 -0.44
C ILE A 350 -3.10 -5.88 0.96
N THR A 351 -3.85 -6.38 1.94
CA THR A 351 -3.47 -6.40 3.34
C THR A 351 -3.96 -7.68 4.02
N ILE A 352 -3.55 -7.90 5.28
CA ILE A 352 -4.02 -9.05 6.06
C ILE A 352 -5.43 -8.74 6.57
N ARG A 353 -6.44 -9.42 6.05
CA ARG A 353 -7.80 -9.37 6.61
C ARG A 353 -7.86 -10.12 7.93
N ASP A 354 -7.36 -11.36 7.92
CA ASP A 354 -7.39 -12.26 9.06
C ASP A 354 -6.24 -13.28 9.04
N VAL A 355 -5.98 -13.94 10.17
CA VAL A 355 -5.00 -15.03 10.31
C VAL A 355 -5.62 -16.18 11.09
N GLN A 356 -5.72 -17.35 10.47
CA GLN A 356 -6.30 -18.57 11.05
C GLN A 356 -5.33 -19.73 10.86
N ASP A 357 -4.89 -20.41 11.92
CA ASP A 357 -3.99 -21.57 11.84
C ASP A 357 -2.74 -21.35 10.95
N ASP A 358 -2.11 -20.17 11.08
CA ASP A 358 -0.97 -19.71 10.25
C ASP A 358 -1.26 -19.49 8.75
N ILE A 359 -2.52 -19.60 8.34
CA ILE A 359 -3.03 -19.17 7.04
C ILE A 359 -3.38 -17.69 7.13
N TYR A 360 -2.78 -16.89 6.26
CA TYR A 360 -3.07 -15.48 6.13
C TYR A 360 -4.13 -15.30 5.05
N ILE A 361 -5.23 -14.66 5.44
CA ILE A 361 -6.31 -14.31 4.54
C ILE A 361 -6.09 -12.86 4.10
N LEU A 362 -5.85 -12.65 2.81
CA LEU A 362 -5.56 -11.34 2.24
C LEU A 362 -6.79 -10.75 1.55
N ASP A 363 -6.86 -9.42 1.53
CA ASP A 363 -7.94 -8.67 0.90
C ASP A 363 -7.49 -7.23 0.58
N TYR A 364 -8.29 -6.47 -0.16
CA TYR A 364 -8.10 -5.03 -0.27
C TYR A 364 -8.20 -4.37 1.10
N PRO A 365 -7.35 -3.37 1.41
CA PRO A 365 -7.40 -2.72 2.71
C PRO A 365 -8.68 -1.92 2.92
N ASN A 366 -9.17 -1.23 1.89
CA ASN A 366 -10.26 -0.28 1.99
C ASN A 366 -10.89 0.04 0.62
N GLN A 367 -11.94 0.87 0.62
CA GLN A 367 -12.66 1.27 -0.59
C GLN A 367 -11.79 2.08 -1.57
N GLU A 368 -10.96 3.00 -1.08
CA GLU A 368 -10.04 3.80 -1.91
C GLU A 368 -9.19 2.88 -2.78
N VAL A 369 -8.43 1.99 -2.15
CA VAL A 369 -7.49 1.11 -2.86
C VAL A 369 -8.21 0.17 -3.81
N LYS A 370 -9.32 -0.42 -3.37
CA LYS A 370 -10.10 -1.36 -4.20
C LYS A 370 -10.64 -0.68 -5.45
N THR A 371 -11.29 0.47 -5.29
CA THR A 371 -11.95 1.19 -6.39
C THR A 371 -10.92 1.60 -7.44
N SER A 372 -9.91 2.36 -7.04
CA SER A 372 -8.94 2.93 -7.99
C SER A 372 -8.06 1.85 -8.64
N PHE A 373 -7.71 0.79 -7.90
CA PHE A 373 -6.93 -0.30 -8.46
C PHE A 373 -7.70 -1.09 -9.52
N LEU A 374 -8.97 -1.41 -9.24
CA LEU A 374 -9.81 -2.14 -10.19
C LEU A 374 -10.22 -1.27 -11.39
N GLU A 375 -10.38 0.04 -11.19
CA GLU A 375 -10.54 1.03 -12.27
C GLU A 375 -9.33 1.05 -13.20
N LEU A 376 -8.11 1.11 -12.65
CA LEU A 376 -6.89 1.08 -13.47
C LEU A 376 -6.73 -0.25 -14.22
N LEU A 377 -7.08 -1.37 -13.60
CA LEU A 377 -7.08 -2.67 -14.25
C LEU A 377 -8.12 -2.73 -15.38
N LEU A 378 -9.32 -2.20 -15.16
CA LEU A 378 -10.37 -2.08 -16.17
C LEU A 378 -9.86 -1.30 -17.38
N TYR A 379 -9.29 -0.11 -17.17
CA TYR A 379 -8.73 0.70 -18.25
C TYR A 379 -7.61 -0.02 -19.01
N SER A 380 -6.78 -0.78 -18.31
CA SER A 380 -5.72 -1.57 -18.95
C SER A 380 -6.26 -2.73 -19.81
N MET A 381 -7.52 -3.12 -19.62
CA MET A 381 -8.21 -4.17 -20.37
C MET A 381 -9.12 -3.64 -21.48
N THR A 382 -9.48 -2.35 -21.44
CA THR A 382 -10.33 -1.67 -22.45
C THR A 382 -9.55 -0.74 -23.38
N GLU A 383 -8.21 -0.86 -23.41
CA GLU A 383 -7.31 -0.03 -24.24
C GLU A 383 -7.85 0.16 -25.67
N GLY A 384 -8.21 1.40 -26.03
CA GLY A 384 -8.71 1.78 -27.37
C GLY A 384 -10.09 2.44 -27.42
N GLY A 385 -10.85 2.46 -26.32
CA GLY A 385 -12.15 3.16 -26.24
C GLY A 385 -12.04 4.68 -26.04
N ASP A 386 -13.07 5.43 -26.47
CA ASP A 386 -13.18 6.88 -26.20
C ASP A 386 -13.29 7.14 -24.68
N ALA A 387 -12.78 8.28 -24.20
CA ALA A 387 -12.83 8.67 -22.79
C ALA A 387 -14.28 8.71 -22.26
N GLU A 388 -15.24 9.07 -23.12
CA GLU A 388 -16.65 9.05 -22.79
C GLU A 388 -17.20 7.62 -22.63
N GLU A 389 -16.74 6.65 -23.41
CA GLU A 389 -17.15 5.24 -23.26
C GLU A 389 -16.54 4.59 -22.03
N ASN A 390 -15.29 4.92 -21.75
CA ASN A 390 -14.54 4.42 -20.62
C ASN A 390 -15.07 4.93 -19.27
N SER A 391 -15.82 6.02 -19.19
CA SER A 391 -16.40 6.53 -17.95
C SER A 391 -17.83 6.02 -17.65
N LYS A 392 -18.44 5.26 -18.58
CA LYS A 392 -19.80 4.74 -18.43
C LYS A 392 -19.98 3.84 -17.21
N PHE A 393 -18.93 3.11 -16.80
CA PHE A 393 -19.00 2.23 -15.63
C PHE A 393 -19.31 2.99 -14.33
N LEU A 394 -18.92 4.27 -14.21
CA LEU A 394 -19.18 5.10 -13.03
C LEU A 394 -20.68 5.24 -12.73
N ARG A 395 -21.55 5.02 -13.72
CA ARG A 395 -23.00 5.10 -13.55
C ARG A 395 -23.62 3.82 -12.99
N LEU A 396 -22.92 2.69 -13.04
CA LEU A 396 -23.44 1.36 -12.71
C LEU A 396 -23.93 1.27 -11.26
N ALA A 397 -23.13 1.71 -10.29
CA ALA A 397 -23.53 1.80 -8.88
C ALA A 397 -24.81 2.64 -8.68
N GLY A 398 -24.91 3.75 -9.42
CA GLY A 398 -26.06 4.65 -9.38
C GLY A 398 -27.34 3.99 -9.91
N TYR A 399 -27.25 3.21 -10.99
CA TYR A 399 -28.38 2.47 -11.54
C TYR A 399 -28.86 1.38 -10.57
N LEU A 400 -27.94 0.60 -10.00
CA LEU A 400 -28.28 -0.40 -8.98
C LEU A 400 -28.96 0.26 -7.77
N LYS A 401 -28.41 1.38 -7.26
CA LYS A 401 -29.01 2.10 -6.13
C LYS A 401 -30.46 2.53 -6.39
N ARG A 402 -30.77 2.96 -7.62
CA ARG A 402 -32.11 3.38 -8.06
C ARG A 402 -32.99 2.24 -8.60
N GLU A 403 -32.48 1.01 -8.63
CA GLU A 403 -33.17 -0.17 -9.19
C GLU A 403 -33.50 -0.02 -10.70
N ASP A 404 -32.69 0.74 -11.43
CA ASP A 404 -32.82 0.99 -12.86
C ASP A 404 -32.08 -0.10 -13.66
N PHE A 405 -32.67 -1.29 -13.72
CA PHE A 405 -32.02 -2.47 -14.30
C PHE A 405 -31.87 -2.39 -15.81
N GLU A 406 -32.79 -1.72 -16.51
CA GLU A 406 -32.69 -1.53 -17.96
C GLU A 406 -31.46 -0.67 -18.30
N ALA A 407 -31.33 0.52 -17.71
CA ALA A 407 -30.18 1.37 -17.95
C ALA A 407 -28.86 0.74 -17.47
N PHE A 408 -28.91 -0.05 -16.39
CA PHE A 408 -27.78 -0.84 -15.91
C PHE A 408 -27.28 -1.82 -16.97
N PHE A 409 -28.14 -2.72 -17.46
CA PHE A 409 -27.73 -3.75 -18.40
C PHE A 409 -27.40 -3.19 -19.79
N GLU A 410 -28.07 -2.13 -20.25
CA GLU A 410 -27.68 -1.41 -21.46
C GLU A 410 -26.25 -0.86 -21.36
N THR A 411 -25.92 -0.26 -20.21
CA THR A 411 -24.57 0.29 -19.96
C THR A 411 -23.52 -0.81 -19.88
N VAL A 412 -23.81 -1.91 -19.18
CA VAL A 412 -22.93 -3.10 -19.14
C VAL A 412 -22.68 -3.63 -20.55
N SER A 413 -23.74 -3.81 -21.36
CA SER A 413 -23.62 -4.30 -22.73
C SER A 413 -22.80 -3.36 -23.62
N ALA A 414 -22.93 -2.04 -23.45
CA ALA A 414 -22.11 -1.07 -24.16
C ALA A 414 -20.62 -1.19 -23.80
N ILE A 415 -20.28 -1.42 -22.52
CA ILE A 415 -18.89 -1.61 -22.08
C ILE A 415 -18.31 -2.92 -22.64
N PHE A 416 -19.07 -4.03 -22.62
CA PHE A 416 -18.60 -5.28 -23.24
C PHE A 416 -18.36 -5.14 -24.76
N ALA A 417 -19.17 -4.32 -25.43
CA ALA A 417 -19.02 -4.06 -26.86
C ALA A 417 -17.77 -3.24 -27.21
N SER A 418 -17.26 -2.41 -26.29
CA SER A 418 -16.06 -1.59 -26.53
C SER A 418 -14.74 -2.35 -26.33
N VAL A 419 -14.77 -3.58 -25.77
CA VAL A 419 -13.55 -4.36 -25.55
C VAL A 419 -12.99 -4.92 -26.87
N PRO A 420 -11.75 -4.58 -27.25
CA PRO A 420 -11.15 -5.05 -28.51
C PRO A 420 -11.15 -6.58 -28.68
N TYR A 421 -11.17 -7.02 -29.93
CA TYR A 421 -11.37 -8.43 -30.27
C TYR A 421 -10.13 -9.32 -30.01
N ASP A 422 -8.96 -8.71 -29.88
CA ASP A 422 -7.61 -9.30 -29.90
C ASP A 422 -6.96 -9.48 -28.53
N ILE A 423 -7.52 -8.89 -27.46
CA ILE A 423 -6.92 -8.87 -26.11
C ILE A 423 -6.83 -10.26 -25.45
N GLN A 424 -7.70 -11.22 -25.78
CA GLN A 424 -7.63 -12.59 -25.23
C GLN A 424 -8.24 -13.65 -26.16
N SER A 425 -7.53 -14.78 -26.30
CA SER A 425 -7.88 -15.91 -27.16
C SER A 425 -8.88 -16.89 -26.54
N LYS A 426 -9.12 -16.83 -25.22
CA LYS A 426 -10.10 -17.67 -24.51
C LYS A 426 -11.02 -16.79 -23.66
N ARG A 427 -12.28 -16.66 -24.09
CA ARG A 427 -13.34 -15.87 -23.44
C ARG A 427 -14.37 -16.83 -22.86
N ASP A 428 -14.06 -17.41 -21.70
CA ASP A 428 -14.95 -18.30 -20.96
C ASP A 428 -15.68 -17.52 -19.84
N GLU A 429 -16.49 -18.20 -19.04
CA GLU A 429 -17.26 -17.60 -17.94
C GLU A 429 -16.38 -16.79 -16.97
N ALA A 430 -15.14 -17.23 -16.72
CA ALA A 430 -14.19 -16.54 -15.85
C ALA A 430 -13.75 -15.18 -16.42
N TYR A 431 -13.60 -15.07 -17.73
CA TYR A 431 -13.31 -13.79 -18.39
C TYR A 431 -14.46 -12.79 -18.21
N PHE A 432 -15.70 -13.21 -18.49
CA PHE A 432 -16.87 -12.35 -18.35
C PHE A 432 -17.09 -11.94 -16.90
N HIS A 433 -16.94 -12.88 -15.96
CA HIS A 433 -16.98 -12.60 -14.53
C HIS A 433 -15.91 -11.56 -14.17
N THR A 434 -14.66 -11.74 -14.57
CA THR A 434 -13.58 -10.79 -14.27
C THR A 434 -13.92 -9.38 -14.75
N LEU A 435 -14.35 -9.21 -16.00
CA LEU A 435 -14.68 -7.87 -16.51
C LEU A 435 -15.89 -7.26 -15.81
N PHE A 436 -16.92 -8.07 -15.52
CA PHE A 436 -18.10 -7.62 -14.79
C PHE A 436 -17.75 -7.19 -13.36
N TYR A 437 -16.93 -7.97 -12.66
CA TYR A 437 -16.41 -7.64 -11.34
C TYR A 437 -15.61 -6.32 -11.36
N LEU A 438 -14.73 -6.14 -12.36
CA LEU A 438 -13.94 -4.92 -12.51
C LEU A 438 -14.84 -3.68 -12.70
N MET A 439 -15.80 -3.71 -13.64
CA MET A 439 -16.66 -2.55 -13.91
C MET A 439 -17.57 -2.17 -12.73
N ILE A 440 -18.09 -3.16 -12.00
CA ILE A 440 -18.94 -2.88 -10.83
C ILE A 440 -18.11 -2.33 -9.68
N SER A 441 -16.96 -2.93 -9.38
CA SER A 441 -16.12 -2.47 -8.28
C SER A 441 -15.50 -1.10 -8.57
N ALA A 442 -15.06 -0.86 -9.82
CA ALA A 442 -14.57 0.44 -10.28
C ALA A 442 -15.64 1.53 -10.19
N SER A 443 -16.93 1.17 -10.29
CA SER A 443 -18.03 2.14 -10.12
C SER A 443 -18.22 2.65 -8.68
N GLY A 444 -17.43 2.15 -7.73
CA GLY A 444 -17.51 2.49 -6.31
C GLY A 444 -18.59 1.71 -5.54
N ALA A 445 -19.22 0.72 -6.17
CA ALA A 445 -20.12 -0.19 -5.48
C ALA A 445 -19.34 -1.13 -4.55
N ASP A 446 -19.90 -1.46 -3.39
CA ASP A 446 -19.34 -2.47 -2.50
C ASP A 446 -19.66 -3.87 -3.06
N ALA A 447 -18.76 -4.37 -3.92
CA ALA A 447 -18.97 -5.60 -4.67
C ALA A 447 -17.99 -6.68 -4.23
N LEU A 448 -18.47 -7.83 -3.75
CA LEU A 448 -17.65 -8.94 -3.27
C LEU A 448 -17.70 -10.11 -4.26
N SER A 449 -16.56 -10.55 -4.75
CA SER A 449 -16.48 -11.69 -5.66
C SER A 449 -16.21 -13.00 -4.92
N SER A 450 -16.67 -14.12 -5.49
CA SER A 450 -16.31 -15.47 -5.04
C SER A 450 -16.70 -15.75 -3.58
N VAL A 451 -17.84 -15.20 -3.14
CA VAL A 451 -18.28 -15.27 -1.74
C VAL A 451 -18.62 -16.70 -1.33
N LEU A 452 -17.85 -17.24 -0.39
CA LEU A 452 -18.05 -18.59 0.13
C LEU A 452 -19.29 -18.67 1.02
N THR A 453 -20.07 -19.72 0.84
CA THR A 453 -21.22 -20.07 1.68
C THR A 453 -21.12 -21.53 2.12
N ASN A 454 -21.95 -21.94 3.07
CA ASN A 454 -22.03 -23.35 3.50
C ASN A 454 -22.55 -24.31 2.40
N ARG A 455 -23.13 -23.80 1.30
CA ARG A 455 -23.77 -24.62 0.24
C ARG A 455 -23.14 -24.43 -1.15
N GLY A 456 -22.16 -23.56 -1.28
CA GLY A 456 -21.50 -23.26 -2.54
C GLY A 456 -20.77 -21.93 -2.51
N ARG A 457 -20.50 -21.38 -3.70
CA ARG A 457 -19.84 -20.09 -3.89
C ARG A 457 -20.73 -19.22 -4.76
N ILE A 458 -20.99 -17.99 -4.31
CA ILE A 458 -21.68 -16.95 -5.08
C ILE A 458 -20.63 -16.30 -5.97
N ASP A 459 -20.96 -16.05 -7.24
CA ASP A 459 -20.02 -15.40 -8.13
C ASP A 459 -19.75 -13.95 -7.75
N LEU A 460 -20.80 -13.16 -7.52
CA LEU A 460 -20.69 -11.76 -7.14
C LEU A 460 -21.84 -11.32 -6.23
N GLU A 461 -21.54 -10.55 -5.20
CA GLU A 461 -22.51 -9.83 -4.38
C GLU A 461 -22.29 -8.33 -4.52
N VAL A 462 -23.36 -7.53 -4.60
CA VAL A 462 -23.26 -6.07 -4.52
C VAL A 462 -24.10 -5.56 -3.37
N ILE A 463 -23.47 -4.91 -2.41
CA ILE A 463 -24.06 -4.54 -1.12
C ILE A 463 -24.27 -3.03 -1.05
N PHE A 464 -25.48 -2.64 -0.66
CA PHE A 464 -25.83 -1.28 -0.28
C PHE A 464 -26.36 -1.26 1.16
N SER A 465 -26.66 -0.07 1.69
CA SER A 465 -27.20 0.08 3.05
C SER A 465 -28.54 -0.64 3.24
N ASP A 466 -29.40 -0.61 2.22
CA ASP A 466 -30.80 -1.04 2.25
C ASP A 466 -31.11 -2.24 1.34
N LYS A 467 -30.15 -2.66 0.51
CA LYS A 467 -30.34 -3.76 -0.46
C LYS A 467 -29.06 -4.54 -0.72
N VAL A 468 -29.22 -5.74 -1.24
CA VAL A 468 -28.14 -6.61 -1.70
C VAL A 468 -28.54 -7.28 -3.00
N TYR A 469 -27.59 -7.40 -3.92
CA TYR A 469 -27.70 -8.12 -5.17
C TYR A 469 -26.86 -9.38 -5.09
N ILE A 470 -27.47 -10.55 -5.29
CA ILE A 470 -26.79 -11.84 -5.40
C ILE A 470 -26.77 -12.20 -6.88
N ILE A 471 -25.58 -12.25 -7.46
CA ILE A 471 -25.39 -12.37 -8.90
C ILE A 471 -24.70 -13.69 -9.21
N GLU A 472 -25.25 -14.42 -10.19
CA GLU A 472 -24.69 -15.65 -10.71
C GLU A 472 -24.56 -15.55 -12.23
N PHE A 473 -23.39 -15.95 -12.75
CA PHE A 473 -23.10 -15.91 -14.16
C PHE A 473 -23.28 -17.29 -14.80
N LYS A 474 -23.64 -17.28 -16.08
CA LYS A 474 -23.57 -18.46 -16.96
C LYS A 474 -23.01 -18.05 -18.30
N CYS A 475 -22.35 -18.99 -18.97
CA CYS A 475 -21.88 -18.80 -20.34
C CYS A 475 -22.53 -19.80 -21.29
N ASN A 476 -23.18 -19.31 -22.35
CA ASN A 476 -23.93 -20.08 -23.35
C ASN A 476 -25.01 -21.00 -22.75
N GLN A 477 -25.67 -20.57 -21.66
CA GLN A 477 -26.81 -21.27 -21.07
C GLN A 477 -28.03 -20.34 -21.04
N SER A 478 -28.60 -20.04 -19.87
CA SER A 478 -29.71 -19.10 -19.69
C SER A 478 -29.60 -18.35 -18.36
N ALA A 479 -30.25 -17.18 -18.27
CA ALA A 479 -30.38 -16.44 -17.03
C ALA A 479 -31.24 -17.22 -16.00
N ASP A 480 -32.21 -18.02 -16.46
CA ASP A 480 -33.00 -18.89 -15.60
C ASP A 480 -32.16 -19.98 -14.91
N ALA A 481 -31.14 -20.53 -15.60
CA ALA A 481 -30.23 -21.49 -14.98
C ALA A 481 -29.41 -20.86 -13.83
N ALA A 482 -28.97 -19.61 -14.01
CA ALA A 482 -28.31 -18.84 -12.95
C ALA A 482 -29.24 -18.62 -11.75
N ILE A 483 -30.47 -18.14 -11.99
CA ILE A 483 -31.47 -17.95 -10.94
C ILE A 483 -31.77 -19.27 -10.20
N ALA A 484 -31.95 -20.37 -10.93
CA ALA A 484 -32.22 -21.68 -10.35
C ALA A 484 -31.08 -22.14 -9.44
N GLN A 485 -29.82 -21.82 -9.78
CA GLN A 485 -28.68 -22.10 -8.91
C GLN A 485 -28.73 -21.25 -7.63
N ILE A 486 -28.99 -19.94 -7.73
CA ILE A 486 -29.08 -19.06 -6.56
C ILE A 486 -30.15 -19.57 -5.58
N VAL A 487 -31.35 -19.87 -6.09
CA VAL A 487 -32.47 -20.39 -5.29
C VAL A 487 -32.16 -21.78 -4.74
N GLY A 488 -31.69 -22.69 -5.58
CA GLY A 488 -31.40 -24.08 -5.18
C GLY A 488 -30.28 -24.20 -4.14
N LYS A 489 -29.36 -23.24 -4.09
CA LYS A 489 -28.31 -23.17 -3.08
C LYS A 489 -28.69 -22.37 -1.84
N GLY A 490 -29.81 -21.65 -1.85
CA GLY A 490 -30.27 -20.85 -0.71
C GLY A 490 -29.35 -19.67 -0.40
N TYR A 491 -28.72 -19.07 -1.41
CA TYR A 491 -27.73 -17.99 -1.20
C TYR A 491 -28.33 -16.74 -0.52
N ALA A 492 -29.64 -16.53 -0.65
CA ALA A 492 -30.36 -15.43 -0.01
C ALA A 492 -30.58 -15.59 1.51
N GLU A 493 -30.49 -16.82 2.04
CA GLU A 493 -30.86 -17.15 3.43
C GLU A 493 -30.08 -16.29 4.47
N LYS A 494 -28.81 -15.97 4.18
CA LYS A 494 -27.97 -15.16 5.09
C LYS A 494 -28.44 -13.71 5.24
N TYR A 495 -29.33 -13.24 4.38
CA TYR A 495 -29.84 -11.86 4.39
C TYR A 495 -31.27 -11.73 4.89
N GLU A 496 -31.98 -12.82 5.19
CA GLU A 496 -33.40 -12.80 5.60
C GLU A 496 -33.68 -11.91 6.82
N GLN A 497 -32.73 -11.80 7.75
CA GLN A 497 -32.85 -10.99 8.97
C GLN A 497 -32.07 -9.68 8.91
N SER A 498 -31.50 -9.33 7.75
CA SER A 498 -30.66 -8.14 7.60
C SER A 498 -31.45 -6.84 7.49
N GLY A 499 -32.76 -6.92 7.24
CA GLY A 499 -33.60 -5.76 6.90
C GLY A 499 -33.33 -5.18 5.50
N LYS A 500 -32.45 -5.81 4.71
CA LYS A 500 -32.15 -5.41 3.33
C LYS A 500 -33.08 -6.08 2.34
N LYS A 501 -33.42 -5.37 1.25
CA LYS A 501 -34.07 -5.95 0.07
C LYS A 501 -33.08 -6.84 -0.68
N VAL A 502 -33.43 -8.10 -0.96
CA VAL A 502 -32.53 -9.06 -1.62
C VAL A 502 -32.96 -9.25 -3.06
N PHE A 503 -32.08 -8.96 -4.02
CA PHE A 503 -32.32 -9.21 -5.42
C PHE A 503 -31.46 -10.37 -5.92
N LEU A 504 -32.07 -11.33 -6.61
CA LEU A 504 -31.38 -12.41 -7.29
C LEU A 504 -31.21 -12.03 -8.75
N MET A 505 -29.97 -12.04 -9.25
CA MET A 505 -29.64 -11.66 -10.61
C MET A 505 -28.96 -12.83 -11.33
N GLY A 506 -29.61 -13.33 -12.37
CA GLY A 506 -29.03 -14.30 -13.28
C GLY A 506 -28.57 -13.61 -14.55
N ILE A 507 -27.31 -13.80 -14.95
CA ILE A 507 -26.73 -13.18 -16.14
C ILE A 507 -26.12 -14.25 -17.03
N ASN A 508 -26.55 -14.29 -18.29
CA ASN A 508 -26.03 -15.20 -19.30
C ASN A 508 -25.20 -14.42 -20.33
N PHE A 509 -23.97 -14.87 -20.55
CA PHE A 509 -23.09 -14.34 -21.59
C PHE A 509 -23.05 -15.28 -22.80
N SER A 510 -22.87 -14.70 -23.97
CA SER A 510 -22.59 -15.44 -25.20
C SER A 510 -21.13 -15.28 -25.57
N THR A 511 -20.39 -16.39 -25.70
CA THR A 511 -19.01 -16.37 -26.20
C THR A 511 -18.95 -15.91 -27.65
N GLU A 512 -20.00 -16.19 -28.43
CA GLU A 512 -20.12 -15.80 -29.83
C GLU A 512 -20.35 -14.30 -29.97
N LYS A 513 -21.36 -13.75 -29.28
CA LYS A 513 -21.65 -12.30 -29.29
C LYS A 513 -20.64 -11.49 -28.49
N ARG A 514 -19.83 -12.15 -27.65
CA ARG A 514 -18.86 -11.53 -26.73
C ARG A 514 -19.51 -10.51 -25.80
N ASN A 515 -20.77 -10.74 -25.47
CA ASN A 515 -21.62 -9.80 -24.73
C ASN A 515 -22.70 -10.60 -23.97
N LEU A 516 -23.47 -9.91 -23.14
CA LEU A 516 -24.66 -10.43 -22.49
C LEU A 516 -25.66 -10.87 -23.55
N SER A 517 -26.22 -12.06 -23.38
CA SER A 517 -27.31 -12.59 -24.21
C SER A 517 -28.66 -12.51 -23.51
N GLU A 518 -28.69 -12.63 -22.18
CA GLU A 518 -29.92 -12.66 -21.39
C GLU A 518 -29.60 -12.26 -19.94
N TRP A 519 -30.53 -11.60 -19.28
CA TRP A 519 -30.46 -11.30 -17.84
C TRP A 519 -31.84 -11.42 -17.21
N LYS A 520 -31.89 -11.72 -15.91
CA LYS A 520 -33.12 -11.80 -15.12
C LYS A 520 -32.88 -11.30 -13.70
N VAL A 521 -33.80 -10.49 -13.18
CA VAL A 521 -33.77 -9.98 -11.80
C VAL A 521 -35.05 -10.39 -11.09
N ILE A 522 -34.92 -10.96 -9.89
CA ILE A 522 -36.05 -11.34 -9.02
C ILE A 522 -35.85 -10.67 -7.66
N PRO A 523 -36.83 -9.89 -7.16
CA PRO A 523 -36.76 -9.23 -5.86
C PRO A 523 -37.11 -10.16 -4.68
#